data_AF-A0A9D9PTY0-F1
#
_entry.id   AF-A0A9D9PTY0-F1
#
_cell.length_a   1.000
_cell.length_b   1.000
_cell.length_c   1.000
_cell.angle_alpha   90.00
_cell.angle_beta   90.00
_cell.angle_gamma   90.00
#
_symmetry.space_group_name_H-M   'P 1'
#
loop_
_entity.id
_entity.type
_entity.pdbx_description
1 polymer ?
#
loop_
_entity_poly.entity_id
_entity_poly.type
_entity_poly.pdbx_seq_one_letter_code
_entity_poly.pdbx_strand_id
1 'polypeptide(L)'
;MPEGTLEAVQKQSTFRNRLQILVNKLSRSDRRIYILIDEYDNFSNRLLAQAGTDAYRALCHGTGFFKNFFALLKAKNKVITNILLPGVSPMTLDDVTSGFNIAENISQSPQLATLCGFTHAQIREAFDYYA
;
A
#
# COMPACT_ATOMS: atom_id res chain seq x y z
N MET A 1 12.98 9.46 -14.81
CA MET A 1 13.87 8.64 -13.96
C MET A 1 15.30 8.83 -14.43
N PRO A 2 16.32 8.65 -13.57
CA PRO A 2 17.71 8.60 -14.01
C PRO A 2 17.93 7.45 -15.00
N GLU A 3 18.81 7.65 -15.96
CA GLU A 3 19.10 6.68 -17.02
C GLU A 3 19.63 5.34 -16.45
N GLY A 4 19.21 4.21 -17.05
CA GLY A 4 19.57 2.86 -16.61
C GLY A 4 18.94 2.40 -15.28
N THR A 5 18.07 3.20 -14.64
CA THR A 5 17.46 2.83 -13.35
C THR A 5 16.55 1.60 -13.47
N LEU A 6 15.74 1.51 -14.53
CA LEU A 6 14.80 0.41 -14.72
C LEU A 6 15.53 -0.93 -14.89
N GLU A 7 16.55 -0.97 -15.73
CA GLU A 7 17.38 -2.17 -15.94
C GLU A 7 18.09 -2.61 -14.65
N ALA A 8 18.67 -1.64 -13.91
CA ALA A 8 19.35 -1.93 -12.65
C ALA A 8 18.40 -2.52 -11.59
N VAL A 9 17.15 -2.04 -11.55
CA VAL A 9 16.10 -2.59 -10.69
C VAL A 9 15.70 -3.98 -11.17
N GLN A 10 15.43 -4.19 -12.46
CA GLN A 10 14.98 -5.47 -12.99
C GLN A 10 16.01 -6.61 -12.82
N LYS A 11 17.30 -6.30 -12.83
CA LYS A 11 18.40 -7.26 -12.59
C LYS A 11 18.42 -7.83 -11.16
N GLN A 12 17.70 -7.23 -10.21
CA GLN A 12 17.66 -7.72 -8.83
C GLN A 12 16.61 -8.82 -8.64
N SER A 13 16.96 -9.84 -7.86
CA SER A 13 16.10 -10.99 -7.56
C SER A 13 15.06 -10.72 -6.47
N THR A 14 15.35 -9.83 -5.51
CA THR A 14 14.47 -9.59 -4.35
C THR A 14 13.85 -8.20 -4.37
N PHE A 15 12.62 -8.08 -3.86
CA PHE A 15 11.93 -6.80 -3.69
C PHE A 15 12.76 -5.80 -2.88
N ARG A 16 13.39 -6.25 -1.78
CA ARG A 16 14.25 -5.40 -0.95
C ARG A 16 15.38 -4.77 -1.76
N ASN A 17 16.07 -5.56 -2.59
CA ASN A 17 17.18 -5.06 -3.40
C ASN A 17 16.69 -4.13 -4.52
N ARG A 18 15.56 -4.46 -5.15
CA ARG A 18 14.88 -3.60 -6.14
C ARG A 18 14.58 -2.22 -5.55
N LEU A 19 13.90 -2.20 -4.41
CA LEU A 19 13.53 -0.97 -3.71
C LEU A 19 14.77 -0.17 -3.28
N GLN A 20 15.80 -0.85 -2.76
CA GLN A 20 17.03 -0.20 -2.31
C GLN A 20 17.77 0.49 -3.46
N ILE A 21 17.89 -0.14 -4.63
CA ILE A 21 18.50 0.48 -5.82
C ILE A 21 17.67 1.67 -6.30
N LEU A 22 16.36 1.50 -6.38
CA LEU A 22 15.44 2.55 -6.81
C LEU A 22 15.57 3.80 -5.92
N VAL A 23 15.51 3.61 -4.59
CA VAL A 23 15.66 4.69 -3.61
C VAL A 23 17.04 5.36 -3.71
N ASN A 24 18.12 4.58 -3.87
CA ASN A 24 19.48 5.11 -3.98
C ASN A 24 19.72 5.92 -5.27
N LYS A 25 19.09 5.53 -6.37
CA LYS A 25 19.17 6.27 -7.64
C LYS A 25 18.34 7.55 -7.57
N LEU A 26 17.16 7.49 -6.97
CA LEU A 26 16.25 8.63 -6.90
C LEU A 26 16.66 9.68 -5.85
N SER A 27 17.28 9.26 -4.74
CA SER A 27 17.83 10.18 -3.73
C SER A 27 18.87 11.14 -4.28
N ARG A 28 19.57 10.77 -5.36
CA ARG A 28 20.56 11.60 -6.06
C ARG A 28 19.95 12.56 -7.09
N SER A 29 18.63 12.51 -7.29
CA SER A 29 17.94 13.23 -8.37
C SER A 29 16.84 14.18 -7.88
N ASP A 30 16.77 14.45 -6.57
CA ASP A 30 15.71 15.24 -5.90
C ASP A 30 14.28 14.79 -6.25
N ARG A 31 14.13 13.50 -6.58
CA ARG A 31 12.84 12.90 -6.95
C ARG A 31 12.26 12.12 -5.78
N ARG A 32 10.97 12.30 -5.58
CA ARG A 32 10.17 11.62 -4.55
C ARG A 32 9.42 10.43 -5.15
N ILE A 33 9.14 9.44 -4.32
CA ILE A 33 8.35 8.25 -4.66
C ILE A 33 7.01 8.32 -3.94
N TYR A 34 5.96 8.12 -4.73
CA TYR A 34 4.61 7.86 -4.26
C TYR A 34 4.32 6.38 -4.49
N ILE A 35 3.81 5.69 -3.47
CA ILE A 35 3.43 4.28 -3.57
C ILE A 35 1.91 4.18 -3.46
N LEU A 36 1.29 3.58 -4.46
CA LEU A 36 -0.13 3.22 -4.45
C LEU A 36 -0.21 1.70 -4.45
N ILE A 37 -0.89 1.13 -3.46
CA ILE A 37 -1.14 -0.31 -3.38
C ILE A 37 -2.64 -0.51 -3.35
N ASP A 38 -3.20 -0.89 -4.50
CA ASP A 38 -4.60 -1.24 -4.58
C ASP A 38 -4.85 -2.64 -4.03
N GLU A 39 -6.04 -2.84 -3.45
CA GLU A 39 -6.48 -4.07 -2.79
C GLU A 39 -5.43 -4.66 -1.83
N TYR A 40 -4.81 -3.82 -0.98
CA TYR A 40 -3.75 -4.25 -0.07
C TYR A 40 -4.19 -5.40 0.87
N ASP A 41 -5.49 -5.50 1.12
CA ASP A 41 -6.18 -6.48 1.95
C ASP A 41 -6.52 -7.79 1.22
N ASN A 42 -6.41 -7.85 -0.12
CA ASN A 42 -6.74 -9.04 -0.90
C ASN A 42 -5.94 -10.28 -0.46
N PHE A 43 -4.64 -10.10 -0.19
CA PHE A 43 -3.80 -11.17 0.34
C PHE A 43 -4.34 -11.71 1.67
N SER A 44 -4.72 -10.80 2.57
CA SER A 44 -5.25 -11.15 3.89
C SER A 44 -6.63 -11.81 3.81
N ASN A 45 -7.50 -11.31 2.93
CA ASN A 45 -8.82 -11.90 2.69
C ASN A 45 -8.68 -13.34 2.15
N ARG A 46 -7.76 -13.58 1.21
CA ARG A 46 -7.47 -14.94 0.70
C ARG A 46 -6.92 -15.85 1.77
N LEU A 47 -5.99 -15.35 2.58
CA LEU A 47 -5.39 -16.11 3.68
C LEU A 47 -6.43 -16.48 4.74
N LEU A 48 -7.28 -15.55 5.15
CA LEU A 48 -8.39 -15.79 6.06
C LEU A 48 -9.35 -16.84 5.50
N ALA A 49 -9.69 -16.74 4.21
CA ALA A 49 -10.60 -17.68 3.56
C ALA A 49 -10.02 -19.10 3.44
N GLN A 50 -8.70 -19.24 3.22
CA GLN A 50 -8.06 -20.54 2.96
C GLN A 50 -7.52 -21.21 4.22
N ALA A 51 -6.92 -20.45 5.13
CA ALA A 51 -6.13 -20.96 6.24
C ALA A 51 -6.74 -20.62 7.62
N GLY A 52 -7.82 -19.84 7.65
CA GLY A 52 -8.54 -19.46 8.86
C GLY A 52 -7.82 -18.41 9.72
N THR A 53 -8.48 -18.05 10.83
CA THR A 53 -8.08 -16.94 11.70
C THR A 53 -6.73 -17.17 12.40
N ASP A 54 -6.39 -18.42 12.73
CA ASP A 54 -5.15 -18.74 13.44
C ASP A 54 -3.91 -18.59 12.55
N ALA A 55 -4.01 -18.98 11.27
CA ALA A 55 -2.95 -18.76 10.29
C ALA A 55 -2.79 -17.28 9.96
N TYR A 56 -3.89 -16.54 9.88
CA TYR A 56 -3.88 -15.08 9.75
C TYR A 56 -3.18 -14.41 10.94
N ARG A 57 -3.54 -14.78 12.17
CA ARG A 57 -2.92 -14.26 13.40
C ARG A 57 -1.43 -14.61 13.48
N ALA A 58 -1.01 -15.81 13.10
CA ALA A 58 0.40 -16.19 13.08
C ALA A 58 1.22 -15.33 12.09
N LEU A 59 0.64 -15.04 10.91
CA LEU A 59 1.29 -14.20 9.89
C LEU A 59 1.25 -12.70 10.21
N CYS A 60 0.28 -12.23 10.99
CA CYS A 60 0.14 -10.81 11.36
C CYS A 60 0.82 -10.44 12.69
N HIS A 61 0.71 -11.26 13.74
CA HIS A 61 1.29 -10.97 15.07
C HIS A 61 2.79 -11.32 15.20
N GLY A 62 3.37 -12.11 14.28
CA GLY A 62 4.79 -12.50 14.29
C GLY A 62 5.76 -11.52 13.62
N THR A 63 6.88 -12.04 13.10
CA THR A 63 7.80 -11.38 12.13
C THR A 63 7.17 -11.28 10.73
N GLY A 64 5.87 -10.98 10.69
CA GLY A 64 5.01 -11.08 9.53
C GLY A 64 5.51 -10.35 8.29
N PHE A 65 5.12 -10.87 7.12
CA PHE A 65 5.43 -10.27 5.83
C PHE A 65 5.04 -8.78 5.78
N PHE A 66 3.82 -8.43 6.23
CA PHE A 66 3.33 -7.05 6.25
C PHE A 66 4.19 -6.14 7.13
N LYS A 67 4.49 -6.57 8.36
CA LYS A 67 5.33 -5.79 9.28
C LYS A 67 6.71 -5.51 8.68
N ASN A 68 7.35 -6.51 8.09
CA ASN A 68 8.65 -6.35 7.43
C ASN A 68 8.57 -5.46 6.18
N PHE A 69 7.51 -5.61 5.38
CA PHE A 69 7.27 -4.81 4.19
C PHE A 69 7.10 -3.33 4.53
N PHE A 70 6.19 -3.00 5.45
CA PHE A 70 5.93 -1.62 5.84
C PHE A 70 7.08 -0.99 6.63
N ALA A 71 7.80 -1.76 7.46
CA ALA A 71 9.02 -1.29 8.10
C ALA A 71 10.11 -0.93 7.08
N LEU A 72 10.24 -1.70 5.99
CA LEU A 72 11.16 -1.39 4.89
C LEU A 72 10.79 -0.09 4.19
N LEU A 73 9.51 0.17 3.94
CA LEU A 73 9.05 1.43 3.33
C LEU A 73 9.29 2.62 4.26
N LYS A 74 8.96 2.48 5.56
CA LYS A 74 9.19 3.51 6.59
C LYS A 74 10.67 3.89 6.70
N ALA A 75 11.58 2.92 6.62
CA ALA A 75 13.02 3.17 6.66
C ALA A 75 13.55 4.02 5.47
N LYS A 76 12.75 4.21 4.42
CA LYS A 76 13.09 4.99 3.22
C LYS A 76 12.30 6.29 3.09
N ASN A 77 11.76 6.80 4.20
CA ASN A 77 10.94 8.02 4.28
C ASN A 77 11.57 9.31 3.70
N LYS A 78 12.89 9.36 3.50
CA LYS A 78 13.55 10.51 2.84
C LYS A 78 13.23 10.61 1.36
N VAL A 79 12.91 9.49 0.71
CA VAL A 79 12.62 9.43 -0.74
C VAL A 79 11.17 9.01 -0.98
N ILE A 80 10.64 8.09 -0.16
CA ILE A 80 9.22 7.72 -0.19
C ILE A 80 8.46 8.73 0.65
N THR A 81 7.64 9.55 0.00
CA THR A 81 6.96 10.68 0.67
C THR A 81 5.54 10.33 1.09
N ASN A 82 4.82 9.55 0.27
CA ASN A 82 3.45 9.16 0.55
C ASN A 82 3.20 7.72 0.12
N ILE A 83 2.38 7.03 0.91
CA ILE A 83 1.89 5.68 0.63
C ILE A 83 0.38 5.73 0.78
N LEU A 84 -0.33 5.36 -0.28
CA LEU A 84 -1.79 5.27 -0.30
C LEU A 84 -2.18 3.81 -0.48
N LEU A 85 -3.05 3.32 0.40
CA LEU A 85 -3.45 1.92 0.49
C LEU A 85 -5.00 1.83 0.41
N PRO A 86 -5.62 1.95 -0.76
CA PRO A 86 -7.04 1.67 -0.90
C PRO A 86 -7.32 0.18 -0.72
N GLY A 87 -8.46 -0.13 -0.11
CA GLY A 87 -8.91 -1.49 0.19
C GLY A 87 -10.23 -1.47 0.96
N VAL A 88 -10.90 -2.62 1.03
CA VAL A 88 -12.27 -2.72 1.62
C VAL A 88 -12.26 -3.25 3.05
N SER A 89 -11.20 -3.93 3.47
CA SER A 89 -11.14 -4.63 4.75
C SER A 89 -10.27 -3.89 5.79
N PRO A 90 -10.85 -3.50 6.94
CA PRO A 90 -10.11 -2.85 8.02
C PRO A 90 -9.23 -3.83 8.85
N MET A 91 -9.35 -5.15 8.62
CA MET A 91 -8.83 -6.20 9.51
C MET A 91 -7.30 -6.28 9.59
N THR A 92 -6.59 -5.63 8.68
CA THR A 92 -5.12 -5.66 8.53
C THR A 92 -4.40 -4.46 9.10
N LEU A 93 -5.12 -3.38 9.43
CA LEU A 93 -4.48 -2.14 9.88
C LEU A 93 -4.15 -2.18 11.37
N ASP A 94 -5.01 -2.75 12.22
CA ASP A 94 -4.78 -2.76 13.68
C ASP A 94 -3.46 -3.45 14.06
N ASP A 95 -3.12 -4.60 13.48
CA ASP A 95 -1.86 -5.30 13.77
C ASP A 95 -0.63 -4.63 13.11
N VAL A 96 -0.83 -3.95 11.98
CA VAL A 96 0.23 -3.24 11.24
C VAL A 96 0.55 -1.87 11.86
N THR A 97 -0.38 -1.25 12.60
CA THR A 97 -0.19 0.05 13.25
C THR A 97 0.95 0.07 14.28
N SER A 98 1.31 -1.08 14.86
CA SER A 98 2.50 -1.16 15.73
C SER A 98 3.83 -0.98 14.96
N GLY A 99 3.90 -1.44 13.70
CA GLY A 99 5.07 -1.31 12.82
C GLY A 99 5.02 -0.09 11.89
N PHE A 100 3.83 0.45 11.66
CA PHE A 100 3.55 1.52 10.70
C PHE A 100 2.68 2.62 11.33
N ASN A 101 3.05 3.05 12.54
CA ASN A 101 2.42 4.14 13.32
C ASN A 101 2.44 5.54 12.68
N ILE A 102 2.74 5.64 11.38
CA ILE A 102 2.73 6.87 10.58
C ILE A 102 1.58 6.89 9.57
N ALA A 103 0.76 5.83 9.53
CA ALA A 103 -0.43 5.77 8.69
C ALA A 103 -1.62 6.43 9.38
N GLU A 104 -2.46 7.07 8.57
CA GLU A 104 -3.71 7.69 8.96
C GLU A 104 -4.85 7.01 8.17
N ASN A 105 -5.93 6.65 8.85
CA ASN A 105 -7.12 6.14 8.17
C ASN A 105 -7.95 7.32 7.65
N ILE A 106 -7.97 7.47 6.33
CA ILE A 106 -8.65 8.55 5.62
C ILE A 106 -9.97 8.12 4.96
N SER A 107 -10.43 6.88 5.19
CA SER A 107 -11.64 6.34 4.52
C SER A 107 -12.92 7.11 4.86
N GLN A 108 -12.92 7.87 5.96
CA GLN A 108 -14.04 8.73 6.37
C GLN A 108 -13.80 10.22 6.08
N SER A 109 -12.70 10.60 5.42
CA SER A 109 -12.43 12.00 5.07
C SER A 109 -13.41 12.47 3.99
N PRO A 110 -14.25 13.49 4.26
CA PRO A 110 -15.18 14.02 3.26
C PRO A 110 -14.48 14.57 2.00
N GLN A 111 -13.25 15.08 2.15
CA GLN A 111 -12.45 15.63 1.07
C GLN A 111 -11.89 14.55 0.13
N LEU A 112 -11.73 13.33 0.63
CA LEU A 112 -11.17 12.20 -0.11
C LEU A 112 -12.22 11.13 -0.45
N ALA A 113 -13.47 11.32 -0.02
CA ALA A 113 -14.59 10.41 -0.28
C ALA A 113 -14.79 10.12 -1.78
N THR A 114 -14.52 11.09 -2.65
CA THR A 114 -14.62 10.93 -4.10
C THR A 114 -13.53 10.04 -4.71
N LEU A 115 -12.45 9.75 -3.98
CA LEU A 115 -11.39 8.82 -4.39
C LEU A 115 -11.73 7.37 -4.02
N CYS A 116 -12.64 7.17 -3.06
CA CYS A 116 -13.00 5.86 -2.53
C CYS A 116 -14.24 5.25 -3.20
N GLY A 117 -14.82 5.90 -4.21
CA GLY A 117 -15.98 5.38 -4.94
C GLY A 117 -16.77 6.45 -5.69
N PHE A 118 -17.98 6.08 -6.09
CA PHE A 118 -18.89 6.99 -6.79
C PHE A 118 -19.52 7.99 -5.84
N THR A 119 -19.58 9.25 -6.26
CA THR A 119 -20.36 10.28 -5.57
C THR A 119 -21.86 10.04 -5.76
N HIS A 120 -22.67 10.59 -4.86
CA HIS A 120 -24.13 10.54 -5.00
C HIS A 120 -24.61 11.12 -6.34
N ALA A 121 -23.93 12.15 -6.86
CA ALA A 121 -24.21 12.73 -8.16
C ALA A 121 -23.91 11.75 -9.31
N GLN A 122 -22.77 11.07 -9.29
CA GLN A 122 -22.40 10.07 -10.30
C GLN A 122 -23.32 8.85 -10.26
N ILE A 123 -23.76 8.43 -9.07
CA ILE A 123 -24.73 7.34 -8.93
C ILE A 123 -26.07 7.77 -9.54
N ARG A 124 -26.55 8.99 -9.25
CA ARG A 124 -27.79 9.53 -9.83
C ARG A 124 -27.72 9.62 -11.35
N GLU A 125 -26.63 10.16 -11.89
CA GLU A 125 -26.40 10.23 -13.34
C GLU A 125 -26.39 8.83 -13.98
N ALA A 126 -25.73 7.85 -13.35
CA ALA A 126 -25.74 6.47 -13.85
C ALA A 126 -27.16 5.87 -13.85
N PHE A 127 -27.95 6.08 -12.80
CA PHE A 127 -29.34 5.61 -12.76
C PHE A 127 -30.21 6.30 -13.81
N ASP A 128 -30.07 7.61 -14.00
CA ASP A 128 -30.81 8.37 -15.01
C ASP A 128 -30.40 8.01 -16.45
N TYR A 129 -29.15 7.60 -16.67
CA TYR A 129 -28.65 7.14 -17.98
C TYR A 129 -29.20 5.77 -18.40
N TYR A 130 -29.52 4.90 -17.44
CA TYR A 130 -30.04 3.55 -17.69
C TYR A 130 -31.57 3.42 -17.50
N ALA A 131 -32.26 4.53 -17.21
CA ALA A 131 -33.72 4.62 -17.14
C ALA A 131 -34.33 4.98 -18.51
#